data_AF-A0A099S904-F1
#
_entry.id   AF-A0A099S904-F1
#
_cell.length_a   1.000
_cell.length_b   1.000
_cell.length_c   1.000
_cell.angle_alpha   90.00
_cell.angle_beta   90.00
_cell.angle_gamma   90.00
#
_symmetry.space_group_name_H-M   'P 1'
#
loop_
_entity.id
_entity.type
_entity.pdbx_description
1 polymer ?
#
loop_
_entity_poly.entity_id
_entity_poly.type
_entity_poly.pdbx_seq_one_letter_code
_entity_poly.pdbx_strand_id
1 'polypeptide(L)'
;MKRVKMLMVLGSLTVFSLFPALGVQATPTLNAGYQDKVLFHSSSHMAKWNKSTLKGLDPHVLVAFMGLMLVMIPGTFLYRGRKNQAKAQEVESQTDVANSEIKKQIILAKTRQLEEHFAQGKITQEEYTKTLASYKALLKKMEEERGRIVDRRD
;
A
#
# COMPACT_ATOMS: atom_id res chain seq x y z
N MET A 1 4.25 32.53 20.90
CA MET A 1 4.18 31.92 22.24
C MET A 1 2.73 31.92 22.73
N LYS A 2 2.07 30.74 22.83
CA LYS A 2 1.02 30.43 23.84
C LYS A 2 0.38 29.05 23.59
N ARG A 3 0.72 28.14 24.52
CA ARG A 3 -0.09 27.10 25.19
C ARG A 3 -0.57 25.87 24.43
N VAL A 4 0.27 24.84 24.59
CA VAL A 4 -0.03 23.41 24.73
C VAL A 4 -1.32 23.16 25.52
N LYS A 5 -2.19 22.28 25.01
CA LYS A 5 -3.08 21.44 25.83
C LYS A 5 -2.89 19.98 25.40
N MET A 6 -1.95 19.36 26.09
CA MET A 6 -1.86 17.92 26.28
C MET A 6 -2.95 17.55 27.28
N LEU A 7 -3.94 16.75 26.88
CA LEU A 7 -4.87 16.13 27.82
C LEU A 7 -4.57 14.64 27.85
N MET A 8 -3.76 14.25 28.84
CA MET A 8 -3.78 12.89 29.38
C MET A 8 -5.19 12.61 29.90
N VAL A 9 -5.79 11.51 29.46
CA VAL A 9 -6.86 10.85 30.22
C VAL A 9 -6.28 9.52 30.69
N LEU A 10 -5.74 9.61 31.91
CA LEU A 10 -5.35 8.50 32.76
C LEU A 10 -6.59 8.06 33.55
N GLY A 11 -6.91 6.77 33.54
CA GLY A 11 -7.62 6.11 34.63
C GLY A 11 -9.14 6.25 34.70
N SER A 12 -9.83 5.19 34.29
CA SER A 12 -10.94 4.66 35.09
C SER A 12 -10.93 3.14 35.02
N LEU A 13 -10.38 2.54 36.06
CA LEU A 13 -10.67 1.18 36.50
C LEU A 13 -12.18 1.06 36.68
N THR A 14 -12.86 0.27 35.86
CA THR A 14 -14.16 -0.30 36.22
C THR A 14 -13.97 -1.79 36.43
N VAL A 15 -13.72 -2.14 37.70
CA VAL A 15 -13.95 -3.46 38.25
C VAL A 15 -15.46 -3.70 38.14
N PHE A 16 -15.89 -4.46 37.13
CA PHE A 16 -17.24 -5.01 37.09
C PHE A 16 -17.15 -6.46 37.60
N SER A 17 -17.08 -6.56 38.92
CA SER A 17 -17.42 -7.76 39.66
C SER A 17 -18.93 -7.99 39.55
N LEU A 18 -19.33 -9.00 38.77
CA LEU A 18 -20.66 -9.61 38.89
C LEU A 18 -20.56 -11.08 38.49
N PHE A 19 -20.07 -11.88 39.44
CA PHE A 19 -20.51 -13.25 39.60
C PHE A 19 -22.02 -13.25 39.88
N PRO A 20 -22.82 -14.09 39.22
CA PRO A 20 -23.92 -14.76 39.87
C PRO A 20 -23.45 -16.16 40.26
N ALA A 21 -23.20 -16.34 41.56
CA ALA A 21 -23.19 -17.65 42.17
C ALA A 21 -24.65 -18.12 42.33
N LEU A 22 -25.16 -18.85 41.34
CA LEU A 22 -26.26 -19.81 41.46
C LEU A 22 -25.93 -20.90 40.42
N GLY A 23 -25.37 -22.06 40.77
CA GLY A 23 -25.85 -22.89 41.85
C GLY A 23 -27.16 -23.60 41.47
N VAL A 24 -27.37 -23.92 40.20
CA VAL A 24 -28.36 -24.92 39.78
C VAL A 24 -27.59 -26.05 39.12
N GLN A 25 -27.40 -27.13 39.87
CA GLN A 25 -27.12 -28.44 39.29
C GLN A 25 -28.36 -28.83 38.47
N ALA A 26 -28.37 -28.50 37.19
CA ALA A 26 -29.21 -29.21 36.25
C ALA A 26 -28.59 -30.60 36.12
N THR A 27 -29.10 -31.57 36.86
CA THR A 27 -28.92 -32.98 36.50
C THR A 27 -29.54 -33.17 35.13
N PRO A 28 -28.77 -33.47 34.06
CA PRO A 28 -29.39 -33.90 32.83
C PRO A 28 -29.97 -35.28 33.11
N THR A 29 -31.30 -35.37 33.24
CA THR A 29 -31.99 -36.64 33.05
C THR A 29 -31.67 -37.08 31.62
N LEU A 30 -30.80 -38.09 31.52
CA LEU A 30 -30.39 -38.75 30.29
C LEU A 30 -31.64 -39.25 29.55
N ASN A 31 -32.17 -38.42 28.65
CA ASN A 31 -33.11 -38.88 27.66
C ASN A 31 -32.29 -39.63 26.61
N ALA A 32 -32.31 -40.96 26.71
CA ALA A 32 -31.68 -41.88 25.78
C ALA A 32 -32.28 -41.66 24.38
N GLY A 33 -31.61 -40.85 23.55
CA GLY A 33 -32.07 -40.64 22.18
C GLY A 33 -31.47 -39.45 21.42
N TYR A 34 -30.91 -38.45 22.10
CA TYR A 34 -30.21 -37.36 21.40
C TYR A 34 -28.73 -37.71 21.26
N GLN A 35 -28.41 -38.45 20.20
CA GLN A 35 -27.04 -38.57 19.69
C GLN A 35 -26.56 -37.16 19.34
N ASP A 36 -25.85 -36.56 20.29
CA ASP A 36 -25.19 -35.26 20.19
C ASP A 36 -24.04 -35.36 19.17
N LYS A 37 -24.39 -35.47 17.88
CA LYS A 37 -23.46 -35.48 16.75
C LYS A 37 -23.06 -34.06 16.40
N VAL A 38 -22.51 -33.31 17.35
CA VAL A 38 -21.65 -32.18 16.99
C VAL A 38 -20.34 -32.80 16.52
N LEU A 39 -20.15 -32.96 15.20
CA LEU A 39 -18.99 -33.65 14.61
C LEU A 39 -17.64 -33.17 15.17
N PHE A 40 -17.56 -31.89 15.57
CA PHE A 40 -16.37 -31.25 16.12
C PHE A 40 -16.15 -31.49 17.62
N HIS A 41 -17.13 -31.99 18.38
CA HIS A 41 -16.99 -32.28 19.81
C HIS A 41 -17.02 -33.79 20.12
N SER A 42 -16.72 -34.62 19.12
CA SER A 42 -16.61 -36.07 19.34
C SER A 42 -15.55 -36.38 20.41
N SER A 43 -15.82 -37.39 21.24
CA SER A 43 -14.92 -37.81 22.33
C SER A 43 -13.50 -38.10 21.83
N SER A 44 -13.37 -38.62 20.60
CA SER A 44 -12.09 -38.87 19.95
C SER A 44 -11.36 -37.59 19.53
N HIS A 45 -12.07 -36.53 19.12
CA HIS A 45 -11.48 -35.22 18.81
C HIS A 45 -10.96 -34.53 20.08
N MET A 46 -11.76 -34.51 21.15
CA MET A 46 -11.37 -33.95 22.45
C MET A 46 -10.19 -34.70 23.08
N ALA A 47 -10.16 -36.03 23.00
CA ALA A 47 -9.05 -36.84 23.50
C ALA A 47 -7.72 -36.52 22.76
N LYS A 48 -7.78 -36.22 21.47
CA LYS A 48 -6.61 -35.79 20.69
C LYS A 48 -6.16 -34.38 21.07
N TRP A 49 -7.10 -33.45 21.25
CA TRP A 49 -6.79 -32.09 21.69
C TRP A 49 -6.08 -32.07 23.05
N ASN A 50 -6.61 -32.81 24.03
CA ASN A 50 -6.07 -32.87 25.39
C ASN A 50 -4.69 -33.54 25.48
N LYS A 51 -4.31 -34.34 24.47
CA LYS A 51 -2.96 -34.92 24.34
C LYS A 51 -1.98 -33.98 23.61
N SER A 52 -2.45 -32.91 22.98
CA SER A 52 -1.60 -31.96 22.27
C SER A 52 -0.86 -31.02 23.23
N THR A 53 0.18 -30.37 22.72
CA THR A 53 0.90 -29.29 23.42
C THR A 53 0.05 -28.04 23.63
N LEU A 54 -1.09 -27.93 22.93
CA LEU A 54 -2.00 -26.78 22.96
C LEU A 54 -3.23 -27.00 23.86
N LYS A 55 -3.26 -28.09 24.63
CA LYS A 55 -4.38 -28.47 25.52
C LYS A 55 -4.81 -27.40 26.53
N GLY A 56 -3.96 -26.41 26.82
CA GLY A 56 -4.26 -25.29 27.74
C GLY A 56 -4.94 -24.09 27.08
N LEU A 57 -5.11 -24.10 25.76
CA LEU A 57 -5.79 -23.05 25.00
C LEU A 57 -7.18 -23.52 24.60
N ASP A 58 -8.12 -22.60 24.52
CA ASP A 58 -9.44 -22.89 23.96
C ASP A 58 -9.31 -23.10 22.43
N PRO A 59 -9.72 -24.27 21.89
CA PRO A 59 -9.61 -24.56 20.46
C PRO A 59 -10.38 -23.57 19.60
N HIS A 60 -11.51 -23.03 20.07
CA HIS A 60 -12.28 -22.03 19.33
C HIS A 60 -11.51 -20.71 19.23
N VAL A 61 -10.86 -20.30 20.31
CA VAL A 61 -10.03 -19.08 20.31
C VAL A 61 -8.83 -19.24 19.37
N LEU A 62 -8.21 -20.42 19.34
CA LEU A 62 -7.11 -20.70 18.41
C LEU A 62 -7.57 -20.60 16.95
N VAL A 63 -8.71 -21.21 16.61
CA VAL A 63 -9.26 -21.17 15.25
C VAL A 63 -9.67 -19.75 14.86
N ALA A 64 -10.29 -19.00 15.76
CA ALA A 64 -10.64 -17.60 15.52
C ALA A 64 -9.38 -16.75 15.28
N PHE A 65 -8.32 -16.96 16.06
CA PHE A 65 -7.05 -16.28 15.89
C PHE A 65 -6.39 -16.63 14.55
N MET A 66 -6.33 -17.92 14.19
CA MET A 66 -5.81 -18.39 12.90
C MET A 66 -6.59 -17.77 11.73
N GLY A 67 -7.93 -17.76 11.81
CA GLY A 67 -8.78 -17.13 10.81
C GLY A 67 -8.53 -15.63 10.66
N LEU A 68 -8.40 -14.91 11.78
CA LEU A 68 -8.07 -13.48 11.77
C LEU A 68 -6.71 -13.21 11.12
N MET A 69 -5.71 -14.04 11.44
CA MET A 69 -4.36 -13.93 10.89
C MET A 69 -4.36 -14.14 9.37
N LEU A 70 -5.15 -15.10 8.90
CA LEU A 70 -5.33 -15.42 7.48
C LEU A 70 -5.97 -14.27 6.68
N VAL A 71 -6.74 -13.40 7.32
CA VAL A 71 -7.34 -12.22 6.67
C VAL A 71 -6.43 -11.00 6.80
N MET A 72 -5.82 -10.80 7.98
CA MET A 72 -5.00 -9.61 8.26
C MET A 72 -3.70 -9.58 7.45
N ILE A 73 -2.99 -10.70 7.29
CA ILE A 73 -1.74 -10.71 6.50
C ILE A 73 -2.00 -10.33 5.03
N PRO A 74 -2.82 -11.07 4.25
CA PRO A 74 -3.03 -10.73 2.85
C PRO A 74 -3.77 -9.40 2.71
N GLY A 75 -4.70 -9.07 3.61
CA GLY A 75 -5.42 -7.80 3.59
C GLY A 75 -4.48 -6.60 3.72
N THR A 76 -3.55 -6.63 4.67
CA THR A 76 -2.57 -5.55 4.85
C THR A 76 -1.54 -5.51 3.71
N PHE A 77 -1.12 -6.67 3.19
CA PHE A 77 -0.20 -6.75 2.05
C PHE A 77 -0.82 -6.14 0.78
N LEU A 78 -2.05 -6.52 0.45
CA LEU A 78 -2.79 -5.97 -0.69
C LEU A 78 -3.06 -4.48 -0.53
N TYR A 79 -3.45 -4.03 0.67
CA TYR A 79 -3.66 -2.62 0.96
C TYR A 79 -2.37 -1.79 0.78
N ARG A 80 -1.23 -2.28 1.29
CA ARG A 80 0.07 -1.62 1.12
C ARG A 80 0.51 -1.63 -0.35
N GLY A 81 0.30 -2.72 -1.06
CA GLY A 81 0.60 -2.82 -2.50
C GLY A 81 -0.11 -1.74 -3.31
N ARG A 82 -1.44 -1.60 -3.12
CA ARG A 82 -2.24 -0.57 -3.81
C ARG A 82 -1.81 0.86 -3.45
N LYS A 83 -1.56 1.13 -2.16
CA LYS A 83 -1.12 2.45 -1.70
C LYS A 83 0.27 2.81 -2.23
N ASN A 84 1.16 1.84 -2.36
CA ASN A 84 2.51 2.07 -2.88
C ASN A 84 2.53 2.21 -4.40
N GLN A 85 1.63 1.54 -5.13
CA GLN A 85 1.49 1.74 -6.58
C GLN A 85 1.05 3.16 -6.92
N ALA A 86 0.07 3.72 -6.19
CA ALA A 86 -0.35 5.11 -6.39
C ALA A 86 0.80 6.10 -6.18
N LYS A 87 1.62 5.87 -5.13
CA LYS A 87 2.82 6.70 -4.87
C LYS A 87 3.91 6.50 -5.92
N ALA A 88 4.13 5.28 -6.37
CA ALA A 88 5.12 4.99 -7.42
C ALA A 88 4.74 5.68 -8.73
N GLN A 89 3.45 5.64 -9.10
CA GLN A 89 2.92 6.30 -10.29
C GLN A 89 3.01 7.83 -10.19
N GLU A 90 2.77 8.41 -9.01
CA GLU A 90 2.97 9.84 -8.77
C GLU A 90 4.44 10.24 -8.93
N VAL A 91 5.36 9.48 -8.32
CA VAL A 91 6.81 9.73 -8.44
C VAL A 91 7.29 9.57 -9.88
N GLU A 92 6.83 8.53 -10.59
CA GLU A 92 7.14 8.32 -12.01
C GLU A 92 6.63 9.49 -12.87
N SER A 93 5.44 10.02 -12.59
CA SER A 93 4.92 11.18 -13.32
C SER A 93 5.76 12.44 -13.07
N GLN A 94 6.31 12.61 -11.87
CA GLN A 94 7.18 13.76 -11.55
C GLN A 94 8.58 13.61 -12.17
N THR A 95 9.15 12.40 -12.16
CA THR A 95 10.46 12.15 -12.78
C THR A 95 10.41 12.30 -14.29
N ASP A 96 9.32 11.89 -14.94
CA ASP A 96 9.17 12.01 -16.39
C ASP A 96 9.05 13.50 -16.82
N VAL A 97 8.31 14.30 -16.06
CA VAL A 97 8.25 15.77 -16.25
C VAL A 97 9.63 16.40 -16.06
N ALA A 98 10.34 16.08 -14.97
CA ALA A 98 11.68 16.62 -14.72
C ALA A 98 12.68 16.23 -15.83
N ASN A 99 12.64 14.98 -16.29
CA ASN A 99 13.49 14.50 -17.38
C ASN A 99 13.21 15.23 -18.70
N SER A 100 11.94 15.55 -19.00
CA SER A 100 11.56 16.29 -20.20
C SER A 100 12.13 17.71 -20.20
N GLU A 101 12.13 18.40 -19.04
CA GLU A 101 12.66 19.75 -18.92
C GLU A 101 14.19 19.76 -19.03
N ILE A 102 14.87 18.77 -18.44
CA ILE A 102 16.33 18.61 -18.59
C ILE A 102 16.72 18.42 -20.06
N LYS A 103 16.00 17.55 -20.80
CA LYS A 103 16.24 17.32 -22.23
C LYS A 103 16.09 18.60 -23.05
N LYS A 104 15.06 19.41 -22.76
CA LYS A 104 14.84 20.72 -23.38
C LYS A 104 16.00 21.67 -23.12
N GLN A 105 16.48 21.77 -21.87
CA GLN A 105 17.62 22.61 -21.52
C GLN A 105 18.90 22.18 -22.28
N ILE A 106 19.15 20.88 -22.42
CA ILE A 106 20.29 20.37 -23.20
C ILE A 106 20.20 20.80 -24.66
N ILE A 107 19.02 20.70 -25.29
CA ILE A 107 18.85 21.09 -26.70
C ILE A 107 19.03 22.61 -26.87
N LEU A 108 18.54 23.42 -25.92
CA LEU A 108 18.76 24.87 -25.93
C LEU A 108 20.24 25.22 -25.77
N ALA A 109 20.96 24.54 -24.87
CA ALA A 109 22.40 24.71 -24.70
C ALA A 109 23.17 24.34 -25.98
N LYS A 110 22.82 23.24 -26.63
CA LYS A 110 23.40 22.84 -27.93
C LYS A 110 23.11 23.84 -29.05
N THR A 111 21.92 24.45 -29.03
CA THR A 111 21.55 25.50 -30.00
C THR A 111 22.44 26.73 -29.81
N ARG A 112 22.68 27.13 -28.56
CA ARG A 112 23.60 28.23 -28.23
C ARG A 112 25.03 27.93 -28.67
N GLN A 113 25.52 26.72 -28.41
CA GLN A 113 26.84 26.30 -28.89
C GLN A 113 26.93 26.35 -30.42
N LEU A 114 25.88 25.92 -31.12
CA LEU A 114 25.81 25.98 -32.58
C LEU A 114 25.88 27.42 -33.10
N GLU A 115 25.18 28.35 -32.45
CA GLU A 115 25.27 29.79 -32.74
C GLU A 115 26.67 30.34 -32.53
N GLU A 116 27.33 29.97 -31.42
CA GLU A 116 28.72 30.36 -31.15
C GLU A 116 29.69 29.79 -32.19
N HIS A 117 29.52 28.54 -32.61
CA HIS A 117 30.33 27.93 -33.67
C HIS A 117 30.14 28.61 -35.02
N PHE A 118 28.91 29.01 -35.35
CA PHE A 118 28.62 29.77 -36.56
C PHE A 118 29.23 31.18 -36.51
N ALA A 119 29.08 31.88 -35.39
CA ALA A 119 29.66 33.21 -35.18
C ALA A 119 31.20 33.21 -35.23
N GLN A 120 31.83 32.10 -34.83
CA GLN A 120 33.28 31.88 -34.93
C GLN A 120 33.74 31.42 -36.31
N GLY A 121 32.82 31.26 -37.28
CA GLY A 121 33.14 30.77 -38.63
C GLY A 121 33.59 29.30 -38.68
N LYS A 122 33.32 28.51 -37.64
CA LYS A 122 33.73 27.10 -37.54
C LYS A 122 32.83 26.15 -38.33
N ILE A 123 31.63 26.60 -38.67
CA ILE A 123 30.64 25.84 -39.45
C ILE A 123 30.07 26.70 -40.56
N THR A 124 29.63 26.08 -41.64
CA THR A 124 29.02 26.77 -42.78
C THR A 124 27.56 27.16 -42.51
N GLN A 125 27.03 28.13 -43.27
CA GLN A 125 25.62 28.54 -43.18
C GLN A 125 24.65 27.38 -43.45
N GLU A 126 25.01 26.47 -44.36
CA GLU A 126 24.22 25.29 -44.69
C GLU A 126 24.17 24.29 -43.53
N GLU A 127 25.31 24.04 -42.87
CA GLU A 127 25.39 23.18 -41.69
C GLU A 127 24.66 23.79 -40.49
N TYR A 128 24.77 25.10 -40.29
CA TYR A 128 24.06 25.83 -39.25
C TYR A 128 22.54 25.70 -39.42
N THR A 129 22.02 26.03 -40.60
CA THR A 129 20.57 26.01 -40.88
C THR A 129 19.99 24.61 -40.79
N LYS A 130 20.68 23.60 -41.32
CA LYS A 130 20.27 22.19 -41.23
C LYS A 130 20.22 21.69 -39.79
N THR A 131 21.26 21.98 -38.99
CA THR A 131 21.34 21.52 -37.60
C THR A 131 20.33 22.26 -36.71
N LEU A 132 20.16 23.57 -36.92
CA LEU A 132 19.14 24.37 -36.23
C LEU A 132 17.72 23.85 -36.51
N ALA A 133 17.40 23.52 -37.77
CA ALA A 133 16.11 22.95 -38.14
C ALA A 133 15.84 21.63 -37.41
N SER A 134 16.86 20.77 -37.26
CA SER A 134 16.75 19.51 -36.52
C SER A 134 16.48 19.73 -35.02
N TYR A 135 17.14 20.68 -34.37
CA TYR A 135 16.89 21.01 -32.97
C TYR A 135 15.51 21.62 -32.74
N LYS A 136 15.04 22.47 -33.67
CA LYS A 136 13.66 22.98 -33.64
C LYS A 136 12.63 21.86 -33.79
N ALA A 137 12.86 20.90 -34.69
CA ALA A 137 11.99 19.74 -34.84
C ALA A 137 11.95 18.87 -33.57
N LEU A 138 13.11 18.65 -32.92
CA LEU A 138 13.20 17.93 -31.65
C LEU A 138 12.43 18.64 -30.53
N LEU A 139 12.54 19.96 -30.42
CA LEU A 139 11.77 20.75 -29.45
C LEU A 139 10.27 20.64 -29.70
N LYS A 140 9.83 20.78 -30.95
CA LYS A 140 8.41 20.67 -31.33
C LYS A 140 7.85 19.28 -30.99
N LYS A 141 8.59 18.22 -31.31
CA LYS A 141 8.19 16.84 -31.01
C LYS A 141 8.02 16.62 -29.49
N MET A 142 8.93 17.14 -28.66
CA MET A 142 8.80 17.06 -27.21
C MET A 142 7.59 17.85 -26.68
N GLU A 143 7.26 18.98 -27.31
CA GLU A 143 6.09 19.79 -26.95
C GLU A 143 4.78 19.07 -27.30
N GLU A 144 4.71 18.43 -28.46
CA GLU A 144 3.58 17.57 -28.87
C GLU A 144 3.43 16.33 -27.96
N GLU A 145 4.53 15.68 -27.61
CA GLU A 145 4.53 14.53 -26.68
C GLU A 145 4.03 14.95 -25.29
N ARG A 146 4.49 16.09 -24.78
CA ARG A 146 4.00 16.65 -23.52
C ARG A 146 2.51 17.01 -23.59
N GLY A 147 2.04 17.63 -24.67
CA GLY A 147 0.62 17.93 -24.88
C GLY A 147 -0.26 16.68 -24.85
N ARG A 148 0.20 15.60 -25.50
CA ARG A 148 -0.49 14.29 -25.49
C ARG A 148 -0.50 13.64 -24.09
N ILE A 149 0.53 13.85 -23.28
CA ILE A 149 0.62 13.33 -21.91
C ILE A 149 -0.31 14.11 -20.95
N VAL A 150 -0.52 15.41 -21.20
CA VAL A 150 -1.47 16.23 -20.44
C VAL A 150 -2.91 15.83 -20.77
N ASP A 151 -3.25 15.71 -22.06
CA ASP A 151 -4.59 15.33 -22.54
C ASP A 151 -5.01 13.92 -22.10
N ARG A 152 -4.07 12.99 -21.89
CA ARG A 152 -4.36 11.64 -21.34
C ARG A 152 -4.60 11.64 -19.82
N ARG A 153 -4.27 12.74 -19.13
CA ARG A 153 -4.35 12.85 -17.67
C ARG A 153 -5.65 13.49 -17.18
N ASP A 154 -6.38 14.16 -18.07
CA ASP A 154 -7.71 14.75 -17.84
C ASP A 154 -8.84 13.74 -18.19
#